data_AF-A0A1I2J0U7-F1
#
_entry.id   AF-A0A1I2J0U7-F1
#
_cell.length_a   1.000
_cell.length_b   1.000
_cell.length_c   1.000
_cell.angle_alpha   90.00
_cell.angle_beta   90.00
_cell.angle_gamma   90.00
#
_symmetry.space_group_name_H-M   'P 1'
#
loop_
_entity.id
_entity.type
_entity.pdbx_description
1 polymer ?
#
loop_
_entity_poly.entity_id
_entity_poly.type
_entity_poly.pdbx_seq_one_letter_code
_entity_poly.pdbx_strand_id
1 'polypeptide(L)'
;MKGALITLLFFVFGCVLSLNELTPEVLLEHDLSTYALYGLMTLVGVSLGMDEASINILKKANLGLLLVPVSIGFGSIVGSGIAYWLISESFTEGMAVGAGFGYYSLSSIIISNTYDSILGVIALLSNISRELLSLLLAPVLVKVFGKMSPIASAGATSMDTTLPVITRFSGKEYAIVALFSGIVLTILVPLLIPLIL
;
A
#
# COMPACT_ATOMS: atom_id res chain seq x y z
N MET A 1 14.08 1.51 12.04
CA MET A 1 14.22 2.96 12.36
C MET A 1 15.20 3.68 11.43
N LYS A 2 16.46 3.22 11.27
CA LYS A 2 17.42 3.86 10.33
C LYS A 2 16.91 3.97 8.88
N GLY A 3 16.33 2.88 8.35
CA GLY A 3 15.77 2.87 6.98
C GLY A 3 14.68 3.93 6.78
N ALA A 4 13.67 3.95 7.67
CA ALA A 4 12.60 4.94 7.61
C ALA A 4 13.10 6.40 7.69
N LEU A 5 14.13 6.67 8.50
CA LEU A 5 14.74 8.00 8.60
C LEU A 5 15.40 8.41 7.27
N ILE A 6 16.09 7.47 6.62
CA ILE A 6 16.71 7.69 5.30
C ILE A 6 15.63 8.00 4.27
N THR A 7 14.56 7.21 4.22
CA THR A 7 13.45 7.43 3.27
C THR A 7 12.80 8.80 3.47
N LEU A 8 12.56 9.19 4.73
CA LEU A 8 12.01 10.50 5.07
C LEU A 8 12.96 11.63 4.64
N LEU A 9 14.28 11.45 4.82
CA LEU A 9 15.28 12.41 4.39
C LEU A 9 15.25 12.65 2.88
N PHE A 10 15.20 11.57 2.08
CA PHE A 10 15.07 11.67 0.62
C PHE A 10 13.77 12.36 0.19
N PHE A 11 12.65 12.04 0.87
CA PHE A 11 11.36 12.69 0.61
C PHE A 11 11.43 14.20 0.86
N VAL A 12 11.88 14.60 2.05
CA VAL A 12 12.02 16.02 2.42
C VAL A 12 12.98 16.74 1.47
N PHE A 13 14.11 16.11 1.13
CA PHE A 13 15.07 16.67 0.19
C PHE A 13 14.44 16.89 -1.20
N GLY A 14 13.66 15.93 -1.71
CA GLY A 14 12.91 16.08 -2.95
C GLY A 14 11.92 17.24 -2.93
N CYS A 15 11.14 17.38 -1.85
CA CYS A 15 10.22 18.51 -1.67
C CYS A 15 10.96 19.86 -1.65
N VAL A 16 12.08 19.95 -0.92
CA VAL A 16 12.88 21.18 -0.85
C VAL A 16 13.47 21.53 -2.21
N LEU A 17 14.02 20.57 -2.94
CA LEU A 17 14.54 20.81 -4.30
C LEU A 17 13.46 21.33 -5.24
N SER A 18 12.26 20.73 -5.20
CA SER A 18 11.11 21.14 -6.02
C SER A 18 10.63 22.56 -5.68
N LEU A 19 10.53 22.91 -4.40
CA LEU A 19 10.10 24.24 -3.96
C LEU A 19 11.08 25.36 -4.32
N ASN A 20 12.38 25.05 -4.47
CA ASN A 20 13.40 26.03 -4.83
C ASN A 20 13.65 26.11 -6.35
N GLU A 21 12.85 25.41 -7.17
CA GLU A 21 13.03 25.33 -8.63
C GLU A 21 14.42 24.79 -9.05
N LEU A 22 15.10 24.07 -8.15
CA LEU A 22 16.45 23.51 -8.37
C LEU A 22 16.40 22.10 -8.97
N THR A 23 15.26 21.70 -9.52
CA THR A 23 15.07 20.37 -10.12
C THR A 23 15.78 20.30 -11.48
N PRO A 24 16.78 19.40 -11.65
CA PRO A 24 17.44 19.21 -12.94
C PRO A 24 16.43 18.92 -14.06
N GLU A 25 16.55 19.59 -15.21
CA GLU A 25 15.64 19.41 -16.36
C GLU A 25 15.56 17.95 -16.84
N VAL A 26 16.66 17.19 -16.74
CA VAL A 26 16.71 15.75 -17.07
C VAL A 26 15.72 14.91 -16.24
N LEU A 27 15.41 15.32 -15.00
CA LEU A 27 14.43 14.65 -14.15
C LEU A 27 12.98 15.00 -14.54
N LEU A 28 12.78 16.08 -15.30
CA LEU A 28 11.48 16.53 -15.80
C LEU A 28 11.21 16.01 -17.23
N GLU A 29 12.25 15.88 -18.06
CA GLU A 29 12.12 15.47 -19.46
C GLU A 29 11.88 13.96 -19.65
N HIS A 30 12.31 13.13 -18.69
CA HIS A 30 12.16 11.68 -18.75
C HIS A 30 11.31 11.17 -17.60
N ASP A 31 10.38 10.26 -17.88
CA ASP A 31 9.57 9.58 -16.87
C ASP A 31 10.36 8.48 -16.15
N LEU A 32 11.46 8.89 -15.51
CA LEU A 32 12.38 8.03 -14.76
C LEU A 32 11.65 7.32 -13.62
N SER A 33 10.58 7.91 -13.10
CA SER A 33 9.73 7.32 -12.06
C SER A 33 9.04 6.05 -12.53
N THR A 34 8.49 6.05 -13.75
CA THR A 34 7.85 4.89 -14.37
C THR A 34 8.85 3.80 -14.72
N TYR A 35 10.02 4.14 -15.27
CA TYR A 35 11.05 3.14 -15.53
C TYR A 35 11.59 2.51 -14.24
N ALA A 36 11.78 3.31 -13.18
CA ALA A 36 12.13 2.79 -11.87
C ALA A 36 11.04 1.85 -11.33
N LEU A 37 9.76 2.21 -11.51
CA LEU A 37 8.63 1.35 -11.14
C LEU A 37 8.68 0.01 -11.87
N TYR A 38 8.89 -0.02 -13.17
CA TYR A 38 9.00 -1.27 -13.94
C TYR A 38 10.16 -2.14 -13.46
N GLY A 39 11.32 -1.53 -13.16
CA GLY A 39 12.45 -2.22 -12.54
C GLY A 39 12.08 -2.82 -11.19
N LEU A 40 11.43 -2.04 -10.32
CA LEU A 40 10.97 -2.50 -9.01
C LEU A 40 9.95 -3.63 -9.11
N MET A 41 8.96 -3.55 -10.00
CA MET A 41 7.96 -4.61 -10.21
C MET A 41 8.61 -5.92 -10.66
N THR A 42 9.62 -5.83 -11.53
CA THR A 42 10.39 -6.99 -11.97
C THR A 42 11.13 -7.63 -10.80
N LEU A 43 11.82 -6.82 -9.98
CA LEU A 43 12.53 -7.30 -8.80
C LEU A 43 11.59 -7.91 -7.76
N VAL A 44 10.42 -7.30 -7.53
CA VAL A 44 9.38 -7.84 -6.64
C VAL A 44 8.89 -9.19 -7.16
N GLY A 45 8.59 -9.30 -8.46
CA GLY A 45 8.19 -10.57 -9.08
C GLY A 45 9.25 -11.67 -8.93
N VAL A 46 10.53 -11.34 -9.17
CA VAL A 46 11.65 -12.27 -8.97
C VAL A 46 11.77 -12.68 -7.50
N SER A 47 11.68 -11.72 -6.56
CA SER A 47 11.80 -12.01 -5.13
C SER A 47 10.70 -12.92 -4.61
N LEU A 48 9.45 -12.70 -5.04
CA LEU A 48 8.30 -13.55 -4.73
C LEU A 48 8.44 -14.94 -5.37
N GLY A 49 8.96 -15.00 -6.60
CA GLY A 49 9.19 -16.26 -7.32
C GLY A 49 10.30 -17.13 -6.72
N MET A 50 11.30 -16.52 -6.07
CA MET A 50 12.38 -17.24 -5.40
C MET A 50 12.01 -17.70 -3.98
N ASP A 51 11.00 -17.09 -3.36
CA ASP A 51 10.56 -17.47 -2.02
C ASP A 51 9.58 -18.64 -2.04
N GLU A 52 10.11 -19.85 -1.93
CA GLU A 52 9.31 -21.08 -1.81
C GLU A 52 8.29 -21.02 -0.67
N ALA A 53 8.57 -20.29 0.41
CA ALA A 53 7.62 -20.16 1.52
C ALA A 53 6.38 -19.37 1.10
N SER A 54 6.57 -18.20 0.47
CA SER A 54 5.47 -17.41 -0.09
C SER A 54 4.65 -18.20 -1.12
N ILE A 55 5.31 -18.93 -2.03
CA ILE A 55 4.63 -19.78 -3.02
C ILE A 55 3.83 -20.90 -2.34
N ASN A 56 4.41 -21.56 -1.33
CA ASN A 56 3.73 -22.64 -0.62
C ASN A 56 2.53 -22.13 0.20
N ILE A 57 2.59 -20.90 0.72
CA ILE A 57 1.46 -20.26 1.39
C ILE A 57 0.33 -19.99 0.40
N LEU A 58 0.63 -19.48 -0.79
CA LEU A 58 -0.37 -19.30 -1.86
C LEU A 58 -0.99 -20.63 -2.30
N LYS A 59 -0.20 -21.70 -2.41
CA LYS A 59 -0.71 -23.05 -2.75
C LYS A 59 -1.63 -23.65 -1.68
N LYS A 60 -1.48 -23.23 -0.42
CA LYS A 60 -2.31 -23.66 0.71
C LYS A 60 -3.51 -22.74 0.93
N ALA A 61 -3.79 -21.83 0.00
CA ALA A 61 -4.96 -20.96 0.06
C ALA A 61 -6.24 -21.79 0.21
N ASN A 62 -7.01 -21.44 1.23
CA ASN A 62 -8.36 -21.95 1.40
C ASN A 62 -9.33 -20.76 1.38
N LEU A 63 -10.62 -21.06 1.25
CA LEU A 63 -11.65 -20.01 1.14
C LEU A 63 -11.62 -19.05 2.35
N GLY A 64 -11.40 -19.57 3.56
CA GLY A 64 -11.30 -18.74 4.76
C GLY A 64 -10.14 -17.74 4.72
N LEU A 65 -8.98 -18.15 4.20
CA LEU A 65 -7.81 -17.29 4.06
C LEU A 65 -8.01 -16.24 2.95
N LEU A 66 -8.73 -16.59 1.88
CA LEU A 66 -9.05 -15.67 0.78
C LEU A 66 -10.07 -14.60 1.17
N LEU A 67 -10.99 -14.92 2.08
CA LEU A 67 -11.99 -13.95 2.56
C LEU A 67 -11.34 -12.74 3.27
N VAL A 68 -10.14 -12.90 3.84
CA VAL A 68 -9.42 -11.84 4.54
C VAL A 68 -9.04 -10.69 3.59
N PRO A 69 -8.18 -10.89 2.56
CA PRO A 69 -7.84 -9.82 1.62
C PRO A 69 -9.06 -9.29 0.86
N VAL A 70 -10.07 -10.12 0.56
CA VAL A 70 -11.31 -9.65 -0.09
C VAL A 70 -12.06 -8.67 0.80
N SER A 71 -12.22 -8.98 2.09
CA SER A 71 -12.91 -8.11 3.04
C SER A 71 -12.14 -6.79 3.25
N ILE A 72 -10.82 -6.87 3.33
CA ILE A 72 -9.94 -5.70 3.47
C ILE A 72 -10.01 -4.83 2.22
N GLY A 73 -9.94 -5.45 1.04
CA GLY A 73 -10.00 -4.77 -0.24
C GLY A 73 -11.32 -4.03 -0.43
N PHE A 74 -12.43 -4.75 -0.26
CA PHE A 74 -13.78 -4.19 -0.33
C PHE A 74 -13.97 -3.05 0.68
N GLY A 75 -13.60 -3.26 1.94
CA GLY A 75 -13.72 -2.25 2.99
C GLY A 75 -12.87 -1.00 2.71
N SER A 76 -11.66 -1.16 2.18
CA SER A 76 -10.77 -0.04 1.86
C SER A 76 -11.28 0.79 0.68
N ILE A 77 -11.73 0.12 -0.40
CA ILE A 77 -12.26 0.78 -1.59
C ILE A 77 -13.55 1.54 -1.26
N VAL A 78 -14.52 0.83 -0.67
CA VAL A 78 -15.83 1.43 -0.36
C VAL A 78 -15.69 2.49 0.74
N GLY A 79 -14.90 2.24 1.78
CA GLY A 79 -14.67 3.20 2.86
C GLY A 79 -14.03 4.50 2.37
N SER A 80 -13.03 4.40 1.48
CA SER A 80 -12.36 5.57 0.89
C SER A 80 -13.29 6.32 -0.08
N GLY A 81 -14.06 5.59 -0.90
CA GLY A 81 -15.09 6.19 -1.75
C GLY A 81 -16.13 6.98 -0.95
N ILE A 82 -16.64 6.39 0.15
CA ILE A 82 -17.59 7.07 1.05
C ILE A 82 -16.95 8.31 1.66
N ALA A 83 -15.68 8.24 2.09
CA ALA A 83 -14.98 9.38 2.67
C ALA A 83 -14.88 10.56 1.68
N TYR A 84 -14.57 10.28 0.41
CA TYR A 84 -14.56 11.28 -0.66
C TYR A 84 -15.96 11.85 -0.94
N TRP A 85 -16.96 10.99 -1.00
CA TRP A 85 -18.34 11.43 -1.22
C TRP A 85 -18.84 12.36 -0.10
N LEU A 86 -18.43 12.11 1.15
CA LEU A 86 -18.79 12.95 2.30
C LEU A 86 -18.19 14.36 2.24
N ILE A 87 -17.06 14.55 1.54
CA ILE A 87 -16.46 15.87 1.29
C ILE A 87 -16.89 16.46 -0.06
N SER A 88 -17.94 15.89 -0.69
CA SER A 88 -18.47 16.30 -2.00
C SER A 88 -17.50 16.12 -3.16
N GLU A 89 -16.52 15.22 -3.02
CA GLU A 89 -15.58 14.84 -4.06
C GLU A 89 -16.03 13.55 -4.79
N SER A 90 -15.35 13.20 -5.87
CA SER A 90 -15.68 12.03 -6.69
C SER A 90 -15.54 10.72 -5.90
N PHE A 91 -16.63 9.96 -5.82
CA PHE A 91 -16.64 8.63 -5.20
C PHE A 91 -15.64 7.67 -5.88
N THR A 92 -15.51 7.76 -7.21
CA THR A 92 -14.59 6.95 -8.01
C THR A 92 -13.14 7.25 -7.71
N GLU A 93 -12.78 8.52 -7.54
CA GLU A 93 -11.44 8.94 -7.13
C GLU A 93 -11.10 8.41 -5.74
N GLY A 94 -12.04 8.51 -4.80
CA GLY A 94 -11.89 7.93 -3.46
C GLY A 94 -11.70 6.42 -3.49
N MET A 95 -12.47 5.70 -4.33
CA MET A 95 -12.29 4.26 -4.53
C MET A 95 -10.90 3.92 -5.06
N ALA A 96 -10.38 4.69 -6.02
CA ALA A 96 -9.05 4.49 -6.59
C ALA A 96 -7.94 4.70 -5.56
N VAL A 97 -8.05 5.75 -4.73
CA VAL A 97 -7.14 5.99 -3.60
C VAL A 97 -7.16 4.83 -2.60
N GLY A 98 -8.36 4.30 -2.30
CA GLY A 98 -8.57 3.16 -1.40
C GLY A 98 -8.04 1.83 -1.95
N ALA A 99 -8.05 1.66 -3.28
CA ALA A 99 -7.50 0.50 -3.99
C ALA A 99 -5.97 0.42 -3.95
N GLY A 100 -5.27 1.45 -3.44
CA GLY A 100 -3.83 1.39 -3.21
C GLY A 100 -3.41 0.45 -2.08
N PHE A 101 -4.32 0.14 -1.14
CA PHE A 101 -4.14 -0.82 -0.04
C PHE A 101 -2.86 -0.66 0.80
N GLY A 102 -2.20 0.48 0.84
CA GLY A 102 -0.91 0.67 1.49
C GLY A 102 0.30 0.54 0.56
N TYR A 103 0.14 0.09 -0.69
CA TYR A 103 1.20 0.11 -1.70
C TYR A 103 1.33 1.51 -2.32
N TYR A 104 1.76 2.45 -1.49
CA TYR A 104 1.75 3.88 -1.81
C TYR A 104 2.62 4.25 -3.03
N SER A 105 3.73 3.56 -3.28
CA SER A 105 4.62 3.87 -4.41
C SER A 105 4.08 3.41 -5.76
N LEU A 106 3.44 2.23 -5.82
CA LEU A 106 2.83 1.73 -7.06
C LEU A 106 1.52 2.48 -7.35
N SER A 107 0.66 2.61 -6.34
CA SER A 107 -0.65 3.25 -6.52
C SER A 107 -0.54 4.71 -6.92
N SER A 108 0.38 5.48 -6.33
CA SER A 108 0.58 6.88 -6.70
C SER A 108 1.04 7.05 -8.14
N ILE A 109 2.00 6.25 -8.60
CA ILE A 109 2.53 6.34 -9.96
C ILE A 109 1.46 5.94 -10.99
N ILE A 110 0.71 4.86 -10.74
CA ILE A 110 -0.39 4.46 -11.63
C ILE A 110 -1.40 5.61 -11.74
N ILE A 111 -1.91 6.11 -10.62
CA ILE A 111 -2.94 7.16 -10.62
C ILE A 111 -2.42 8.46 -11.27
N SER A 112 -1.19 8.87 -10.95
CA SER A 112 -0.59 10.08 -11.53
C SER A 112 -0.45 10.00 -13.05
N ASN A 113 -0.12 8.82 -13.58
CA ASN A 113 0.14 8.64 -15.01
C ASN A 113 -1.12 8.35 -15.81
N THR A 114 -2.12 7.70 -15.21
CA THR A 114 -3.35 7.33 -15.92
C THR A 114 -4.49 8.33 -15.75
N TYR A 115 -4.47 9.14 -14.70
CA TYR A 115 -5.60 10.00 -14.35
C TYR A 115 -5.19 11.43 -13.97
N ASP A 116 -4.59 11.63 -12.80
CA ASP A 116 -4.27 12.96 -12.26
C ASP A 116 -3.12 12.89 -11.25
N SER A 117 -2.13 13.77 -11.39
CA SER A 117 -0.95 13.84 -10.53
C SER A 117 -1.25 14.29 -9.09
N ILE A 118 -2.25 15.15 -8.89
CA ILE A 118 -2.75 15.57 -7.57
C ILE A 118 -3.38 14.36 -6.88
N LEU A 119 -4.22 13.60 -7.58
CA LEU A 119 -4.83 12.40 -6.99
C LEU A 119 -3.78 11.34 -6.66
N GLY A 120 -2.73 11.21 -7.48
CA GLY A 120 -1.59 10.35 -7.17
C GLY A 120 -0.82 10.77 -5.91
N VAL A 121 -0.65 12.08 -5.66
CA VAL A 121 -0.08 12.57 -4.39
C VAL A 121 -1.00 12.27 -3.21
N ILE A 122 -2.32 12.43 -3.36
CA ILE A 122 -3.27 12.08 -2.29
C ILE A 122 -3.20 10.57 -2.00
N ALA A 123 -3.12 9.74 -3.04
CA ALA A 123 -2.94 8.30 -2.90
C ALA A 123 -1.65 7.96 -2.15
N LEU A 124 -0.53 8.62 -2.46
CA LEU A 124 0.73 8.46 -1.75
C LEU A 124 0.56 8.77 -0.26
N LEU A 125 0.06 9.96 0.07
CA LEU A 125 -0.04 10.44 1.45
C LEU A 125 -1.06 9.62 2.26
N SER A 126 -2.19 9.27 1.67
CA SER A 126 -3.22 8.45 2.31
C SER A 126 -2.68 7.06 2.66
N ASN A 127 -1.99 6.41 1.73
CA ASN A 127 -1.47 5.06 1.94
C ASN A 127 -0.24 5.05 2.89
N ILE A 128 0.61 6.09 2.88
CA ILE A 128 1.65 6.27 3.91
C ILE A 128 1.00 6.47 5.29
N SER A 129 -0.02 7.32 5.38
CA SER A 129 -0.73 7.56 6.64
C SER A 129 -1.37 6.29 7.18
N ARG A 130 -1.96 5.46 6.30
CA ARG A 130 -2.49 4.15 6.64
C ARG A 130 -1.43 3.23 7.27
N GLU A 131 -0.23 3.16 6.70
CA GLU A 131 0.86 2.35 7.26
C GLU A 131 1.26 2.87 8.66
N LEU A 132 1.49 4.17 8.79
CA LEU A 132 1.88 4.80 10.06
C LEU A 132 0.85 4.59 11.16
N LEU A 133 -0.43 4.80 10.85
CA LEU A 133 -1.52 4.56 11.79
C LEU A 133 -1.60 3.09 12.19
N SER A 134 -1.39 2.17 11.25
CA SER A 134 -1.39 0.73 11.53
C SER A 134 -0.26 0.34 12.48
N LEU A 135 0.94 0.89 12.30
CA LEU A 135 2.10 0.66 13.16
C LEU A 135 1.89 1.22 14.57
N LEU A 136 1.40 2.46 14.67
CA LEU A 136 1.24 3.18 15.94
C LEU A 136 0.06 2.66 16.75
N LEU A 137 -1.06 2.37 16.07
CA LEU A 137 -2.32 2.00 16.71
C LEU A 137 -2.52 0.50 16.84
N ALA A 138 -1.61 -0.35 16.34
CA ALA A 138 -1.69 -1.81 16.49
C ALA A 138 -2.15 -2.32 17.88
N PRO A 139 -1.58 -1.89 19.02
CA PRO A 139 -2.06 -2.35 20.34
C PRO A 139 -3.51 -1.93 20.63
N VAL A 140 -3.92 -0.74 20.20
CA VAL A 140 -5.29 -0.24 20.35
C VAL A 140 -6.25 -1.02 19.44
N LEU A 141 -5.85 -1.22 18.19
CA LEU A 141 -6.59 -1.97 17.17
C LEU A 141 -6.89 -3.39 17.67
N VAL A 142 -5.89 -4.09 18.23
CA VAL A 142 -6.10 -5.44 18.79
C VAL A 142 -7.08 -5.41 19.96
N LYS A 143 -6.96 -4.43 20.86
CA LYS A 143 -7.81 -4.34 22.06
C LYS A 143 -9.27 -4.04 21.72
N VAL A 144 -9.52 -3.19 20.72
CA VAL A 144 -10.87 -2.71 20.38
C VAL A 144 -11.54 -3.60 19.34
N PHE A 145 -10.81 -4.03 18.32
CA PHE A 145 -11.36 -4.71 17.14
C PHE A 145 -10.88 -6.17 16.99
N GLY A 146 -10.01 -6.64 17.89
CA GLY A 146 -9.50 -8.02 17.89
C GLY A 146 -8.23 -8.21 17.06
N LYS A 147 -7.67 -9.42 17.12
CA LYS A 147 -6.32 -9.75 16.60
C LYS A 147 -6.16 -9.64 15.07
N MET A 148 -7.26 -9.65 14.30
CA MET A 148 -7.19 -9.52 12.84
C MET A 148 -7.13 -8.06 12.37
N SER A 149 -7.46 -7.10 13.23
CA SER A 149 -7.60 -5.70 12.83
C SER A 149 -6.30 -5.01 12.42
N PRO A 150 -5.11 -5.32 12.98
CA PRO A 150 -3.87 -4.74 12.47
C PRO A 150 -3.54 -5.20 11.05
N ILE A 151 -3.92 -6.43 10.68
CA ILE A 151 -3.77 -6.95 9.31
C ILE A 151 -4.65 -6.15 8.35
N ALA A 152 -5.92 -5.94 8.74
CA ALA A 152 -6.86 -5.17 7.94
C ALA A 152 -6.44 -3.71 7.77
N SER A 153 -6.00 -3.08 8.85
CA SER A 153 -5.49 -1.71 8.83
C SER A 153 -4.23 -1.59 7.96
N ALA A 154 -3.29 -2.53 8.05
CA ALA A 154 -2.04 -2.49 7.30
C ALA A 154 -2.23 -2.68 5.78
N GLY A 155 -3.19 -3.50 5.36
CA GLY A 155 -3.38 -3.79 3.93
C GLY A 155 -2.19 -4.54 3.33
N ALA A 156 -1.69 -4.11 2.17
CA ALA A 156 -0.54 -4.68 1.48
C ALA A 156 0.72 -4.72 2.37
N THR A 157 0.92 -3.72 3.22
CA THR A 157 2.07 -3.59 4.13
C THR A 157 2.08 -4.63 5.26
N SER A 158 1.04 -5.47 5.36
CA SER A 158 0.95 -6.57 6.33
C SER A 158 1.99 -7.66 6.12
N MET A 159 2.52 -7.78 4.90
CA MET A 159 3.54 -8.79 4.58
C MET A 159 4.96 -8.39 4.97
N ASP A 160 5.25 -7.09 5.15
CA ASP A 160 6.61 -6.59 5.30
C ASP A 160 6.77 -5.60 6.48
N THR A 161 6.51 -4.30 6.27
CA THR A 161 6.86 -3.23 7.23
C THR A 161 6.06 -3.35 8.52
N THR A 162 4.81 -3.81 8.44
CA THR A 162 3.94 -3.96 9.61
C THR A 162 3.94 -5.38 10.19
N LEU A 163 4.53 -6.36 9.51
CA LEU A 163 4.58 -7.75 9.97
C LEU A 163 5.19 -7.93 11.38
N PRO A 164 6.30 -7.26 11.76
CA PRO A 164 6.84 -7.35 13.11
C PRO A 164 5.87 -6.85 14.18
N VAL A 165 5.09 -5.82 13.87
CA VAL A 165 4.08 -5.27 14.78
C VAL A 165 2.88 -6.20 14.88
N ILE A 166 2.40 -6.74 13.75
CA ILE A 166 1.32 -7.71 13.71
C ILE A 166 1.68 -8.95 14.53
N THR A 167 2.87 -9.53 14.32
CA THR A 167 3.30 -10.74 15.06
C THR A 167 3.49 -10.49 16.55
N ARG A 168 3.90 -9.27 16.93
CA ARG A 168 4.04 -8.87 18.34
C ARG A 168 2.71 -8.74 19.06
N PHE A 169 1.70 -8.11 18.44
CA PHE A 169 0.44 -7.77 19.11
C PHE A 169 -0.71 -8.73 18.81
N SER A 170 -0.75 -9.31 17.61
CA SER A 170 -1.79 -10.25 17.18
C SER A 170 -1.41 -11.69 17.51
N GLY A 171 -0.10 -12.00 17.46
CA GLY A 171 0.45 -13.34 17.66
C GLY A 171 1.15 -13.87 16.41
N LYS A 172 2.09 -14.79 16.59
CA LYS A 172 2.87 -15.38 15.48
C LYS A 172 1.99 -16.22 14.54
N GLU A 173 0.91 -16.78 15.06
CA GLU A 173 -0.09 -17.53 14.30
C GLU A 173 -0.77 -16.67 13.21
N TYR A 174 -0.79 -15.35 13.36
CA TYR A 174 -1.36 -14.41 12.37
C TYR A 174 -0.38 -14.00 11.27
N ALA A 175 0.91 -14.38 11.37
CA ALA A 175 1.93 -14.03 10.37
C ALA A 175 1.57 -14.56 8.98
N ILE A 176 1.07 -15.79 8.89
CA ILE A 176 0.70 -16.43 7.62
C ILE A 176 -0.47 -15.70 6.97
N VAL A 177 -1.45 -15.28 7.78
CA VAL A 177 -2.61 -14.51 7.30
C VAL A 177 -2.16 -13.14 6.79
N ALA A 178 -1.28 -12.48 7.52
CA ALA A 178 -0.73 -11.18 7.14
C ALA A 178 0.09 -11.24 5.85
N LEU A 179 0.96 -12.24 5.71
CA LEU A 179 1.74 -12.46 4.49
C LEU A 179 0.84 -12.76 3.30
N PHE A 180 -0.11 -13.69 3.44
CA PHE A 180 -1.04 -14.04 2.38
C PHE A 180 -1.89 -12.84 1.95
N SER A 181 -2.49 -12.12 2.90
CA SER A 181 -3.31 -10.95 2.61
C SER A 181 -2.50 -9.86 1.91
N GLY A 182 -1.28 -9.60 2.38
CA GLY A 182 -0.40 -8.59 1.80
C GLY A 182 -0.02 -8.92 0.35
N ILE A 183 0.31 -10.18 0.06
CA ILE A 183 0.61 -10.64 -1.30
C ILE A 183 -0.60 -10.46 -2.22
N VAL A 184 -1.79 -10.93 -1.81
CA VAL A 184 -3.00 -10.84 -2.64
C VAL A 184 -3.35 -9.39 -2.91
N LEU A 185 -3.37 -8.52 -1.89
CA LEU A 185 -3.66 -7.10 -2.07
C LEU A 185 -2.64 -6.43 -2.98
N THR A 186 -1.35 -6.74 -2.85
CA THR A 186 -0.28 -6.20 -3.70
C THR A 186 -0.51 -6.53 -5.18
N ILE A 187 -0.92 -7.77 -5.49
CA ILE A 187 -1.24 -8.19 -6.86
C ILE A 187 -2.49 -7.46 -7.39
N LEU A 188 -3.45 -7.15 -6.51
CA LEU A 188 -4.70 -6.50 -6.90
C LEU A 188 -4.54 -5.01 -7.20
N VAL A 189 -3.59 -4.29 -6.58
CA VAL A 189 -3.37 -2.84 -6.79
C VAL A 189 -3.29 -2.45 -8.28
N PRO A 190 -2.38 -3.03 -9.10
CA PRO A 190 -2.25 -2.65 -10.51
C PRO A 190 -3.41 -3.12 -11.39
N LEU A 191 -4.30 -3.98 -10.89
CA LEU A 191 -5.47 -4.46 -11.62
C LEU A 191 -6.72 -3.64 -11.30
N LEU A 192 -6.91 -3.27 -10.02
CA LEU A 192 -8.10 -2.59 -9.56
C LEU A 192 -8.07 -1.09 -9.84
N ILE A 193 -6.92 -0.43 -9.71
CA ILE A 193 -6.84 1.02 -9.95
C ILE A 193 -7.26 1.38 -11.38
N PRO A 194 -6.71 0.76 -12.45
CA PRO A 194 -7.11 1.07 -13.82
C PRO A 194 -8.51 0.54 -14.20
N LEU A 195 -9.10 -0.34 -13.38
CA LEU A 195 -10.48 -0.80 -13.58
C LEU A 195 -11.48 0.20 -12.98
N ILE A 196 -11.07 0.95 -11.96
CA ILE A 196 -11.89 1.93 -11.26
C ILE A 196 -11.85 3.29 -11.98
N LEU A 197 -10.68 3.71 -12.47
CA LEU A 197 -10.45 4.98 -13.17
C LEU A 197 -10.59 4.81 -14.69
#